data_AF-A0A7T6XWE7-F1
#
_entry.id   AF-A0A7T6XWE7-F1
#
_cell.length_a   1.000
_cell.length_b   1.000
_cell.length_c   1.000
_cell.angle_alpha   90.00
_cell.angle_beta   90.00
_cell.angle_gamma   90.00
#
_symmetry.space_group_name_H-M   'P 1'
#
loop_
_entity.id
_entity.type
_entity.pdbx_description
1 polymer ?
#
loop_
_entity_poly.entity_id
_entity_poly.type
_entity_poly.pdbx_seq_one_letter_code
_entity_poly.pdbx_strand_id
1 'polypeptide(L)'
;MISTTDEPLHVLDLPQLYQKPSGTDLVKALALLSLQPRTFGTTADVVKGPAVQPAGVTRYLTSIIASPLAWLDTEELREAIWDAAAARLSERSGRTAMPAMSRIFNVPTSSSEEYTLTLHEPSITADNLGMKTWVSSYLLARRLHKLKSPPALVSSASDTPSTINPQKPLRALELGAGTGLVGLSFAALQGESATVHLTDLPEIVPNLAHNAALNVELLTKTGATVTTGLLDWSVTPSPLPAAKEQFDVILAADPLYSPSHPKWLVDTIKPWLSRGLDARVVAEMPLRDAYLPQVKEFRQRMGELGLFVLEEGNEVGYDDWEGADGGALAVNCWWSIWGWSEKIRTRIPRLCFLSNATPKDQTLKMNMLASYSMEVNLMNEENIGRQKRGAVPSRDDDVGVTISMDRGFLPGPVFLGVQNPSKNDLYLCSFTENRYSLHPCDLSPEQTASIPASKFLESE
;
A
#
# COMPACT_ATOMS: atom_id res chain seq x y z
N MET A 1 41.02 -1.70 -37.18
CA MET A 1 39.54 -1.67 -37.27
C MET A 1 39.08 -3.11 -37.43
N ILE A 2 38.66 -3.74 -36.34
CA ILE A 2 37.99 -5.05 -36.37
C ILE A 2 36.55 -4.75 -36.01
N SER A 3 35.67 -4.91 -37.00
CA SER A 3 34.23 -4.87 -36.84
C SER A 3 33.82 -6.13 -36.08
N THR A 4 33.42 -5.99 -34.81
CA THR A 4 32.69 -7.01 -34.07
C THR A 4 31.21 -6.70 -34.24
N THR A 5 30.60 -7.26 -35.28
CA THR A 5 29.15 -7.41 -35.35
C THR A 5 28.74 -8.35 -34.22
N ASP A 6 28.13 -7.81 -33.16
CA ASP A 6 27.62 -8.52 -32.00
C ASP A 6 26.30 -9.22 -32.37
N GLU A 7 26.33 -10.05 -33.42
CA GLU A 7 25.16 -10.82 -33.85
C GLU A 7 25.00 -12.06 -32.96
N PRO A 8 23.79 -12.32 -32.43
CA PRO A 8 23.55 -13.47 -31.59
C PRO A 8 23.71 -14.77 -32.39
N LEU A 9 24.36 -15.76 -31.79
CA LEU A 9 24.62 -17.06 -32.41
C LEU A 9 23.31 -17.75 -32.80
N HIS A 10 23.32 -18.53 -33.87
CA HIS A 10 22.20 -19.41 -34.18
C HIS A 10 22.34 -20.74 -33.42
N VAL A 11 21.22 -21.40 -33.10
CA VAL A 11 21.25 -22.70 -32.39
C VAL A 11 22.04 -23.79 -33.14
N LEU A 12 22.17 -23.63 -34.46
CA LEU A 12 22.94 -24.54 -35.32
C LEU A 12 24.46 -24.35 -35.20
N ASP A 13 24.90 -23.22 -34.64
CA ASP A 13 26.31 -22.94 -34.37
C ASP A 13 26.79 -23.62 -33.06
N LEU A 14 25.85 -24.14 -32.27
CA LEU A 14 26.14 -24.92 -31.06
C LEU A 14 26.55 -26.37 -31.42
N PRO A 15 27.27 -27.08 -30.55
CA PRO A 15 27.66 -28.47 -30.77
C PRO A 15 26.45 -29.37 -31.02
N GLN A 16 26.45 -30.08 -32.15
CA GLN A 16 25.32 -30.91 -32.56
C GLN A 16 25.54 -32.36 -32.12
N LEU A 17 24.51 -33.00 -31.55
CA LEU A 17 24.63 -34.33 -30.94
C LEU A 17 25.13 -35.42 -31.90
N TYR A 18 24.79 -35.32 -33.20
CA TYR A 18 25.26 -36.28 -34.21
C TYR A 18 26.77 -36.25 -34.41
N GLN A 19 27.46 -35.18 -33.98
CA GLN A 19 28.91 -35.03 -34.03
C GLN A 19 29.62 -35.65 -32.82
N LYS A 20 28.85 -36.15 -31.82
CA LYS A 20 29.37 -36.68 -30.55
C LYS A 20 30.35 -35.71 -29.86
N PRO A 21 29.91 -34.47 -29.57
CA PRO A 21 30.77 -33.45 -28.98
C PRO A 21 31.26 -33.84 -27.58
N SER A 22 32.38 -33.25 -27.14
CA SER A 22 32.85 -33.48 -25.78
C SER A 22 31.83 -32.97 -24.75
N GLY A 23 31.83 -33.55 -23.55
CA GLY A 23 30.98 -33.06 -22.47
C GLY A 23 31.28 -31.60 -22.10
N THR A 24 32.55 -31.19 -22.19
CA THR A 24 32.96 -29.80 -21.97
C THR A 24 32.33 -28.84 -22.98
N ASP A 25 32.22 -29.22 -24.25
CA ASP A 25 31.60 -28.38 -25.28
C ASP A 25 30.10 -28.26 -25.07
N LEU A 26 29.44 -29.35 -24.68
CA LEU A 26 28.02 -29.31 -24.32
C LEU A 26 27.76 -28.42 -23.10
N VAL A 27 28.58 -28.51 -22.05
CA VAL A 27 28.46 -27.65 -20.86
C VAL A 27 28.65 -26.18 -21.23
N LYS A 28 29.64 -25.85 -22.08
CA LYS A 28 29.85 -24.48 -22.57
C LYS A 28 28.65 -23.98 -23.39
N ALA A 29 28.10 -24.81 -24.28
CA ALA A 29 26.93 -24.47 -25.06
C ALA A 29 25.69 -24.23 -24.18
N LEU A 30 25.46 -25.09 -23.18
CA LEU A 30 24.38 -24.94 -22.21
C LEU A 30 24.56 -23.71 -21.31
N ALA A 31 25.80 -23.28 -21.04
CA ALA A 31 26.08 -22.02 -20.35
C ALA A 31 25.69 -20.80 -21.20
N LEU A 32 25.95 -20.82 -22.51
CA LEU A 32 25.51 -19.76 -23.45
C LEU A 32 23.99 -19.66 -23.54
N LEU A 33 23.29 -20.76 -23.28
CA LEU A 33 21.83 -20.82 -23.24
C LEU A 33 21.24 -20.43 -21.88
N SER A 34 22.04 -20.09 -20.87
CA SER A 34 21.49 -19.64 -19.58
C SER A 34 20.77 -18.31 -19.73
N LEU A 35 19.53 -18.24 -19.25
CA LEU A 35 18.85 -16.97 -19.09
C LEU A 35 19.15 -16.44 -17.69
N GLN A 36 19.73 -15.25 -17.62
CA GLN A 36 19.73 -14.49 -16.39
C GLN A 36 18.29 -14.05 -16.11
N PRO A 37 17.77 -14.21 -14.88
CA PRO A 37 16.45 -13.70 -14.55
C PRO A 37 16.38 -12.21 -14.85
N ARG A 38 15.33 -11.75 -15.54
CA ARG A 38 15.14 -10.33 -15.81
C ARG A 38 15.16 -9.57 -14.48
N THR A 39 15.99 -8.52 -14.43
CA THR A 39 16.03 -7.62 -13.28
C THR A 39 14.86 -6.64 -13.39
N PHE A 40 14.27 -6.27 -12.26
CA PHE A 40 13.29 -5.18 -12.24
C PHE A 40 13.95 -3.88 -12.72
N GLY A 41 13.20 -3.05 -13.43
CA GLY A 41 13.70 -1.81 -14.00
C GLY A 41 12.65 -0.71 -14.04
N THR A 42 13.13 0.53 -14.19
CA THR A 42 12.31 1.71 -14.55
C THR A 42 12.35 2.03 -16.04
N THR A 43 13.17 1.33 -16.80
CA THR A 43 13.24 1.41 -18.26
C THR A 43 13.17 0.00 -18.83
N ALA A 44 12.64 -0.13 -20.04
CA ALA A 44 12.54 -1.42 -20.73
C ALA A 44 13.90 -2.00 -21.15
N ASP A 45 14.99 -1.22 -21.07
CA ASP A 45 16.26 -1.45 -21.78
C ASP A 45 17.32 -2.26 -20.99
N VAL A 46 17.01 -2.85 -19.84
CA VAL A 46 18.06 -3.47 -18.98
C VAL A 46 18.49 -4.89 -19.41
N VAL A 47 17.94 -5.44 -20.49
CA VAL A 47 18.25 -6.83 -20.89
C VAL A 47 19.24 -6.84 -22.06
N LYS A 48 20.50 -7.23 -21.80
CA LYS A 48 21.38 -7.71 -22.88
C LYS A 48 20.64 -8.84 -23.60
N GLY A 49 20.52 -8.73 -24.93
CA GLY A 49 19.89 -9.76 -25.75
C GLY A 49 20.53 -11.13 -25.52
N PRO A 50 19.78 -12.22 -25.70
CA PRO A 50 20.31 -13.57 -25.47
C PRO A 50 21.50 -13.82 -26.41
N ALA A 51 22.52 -14.50 -25.88
CA ALA A 51 23.73 -14.84 -26.66
C ALA A 51 23.44 -15.75 -27.87
N VAL A 52 22.29 -16.43 -27.86
CA VAL A 52 21.79 -17.31 -28.92
C VAL A 52 20.38 -16.89 -29.31
N GLN A 53 20.08 -16.86 -30.60
CA GLN A 53 18.75 -16.60 -31.13
C GLN A 53 17.72 -17.58 -30.55
N PRO A 54 16.55 -17.12 -30.05
CA PRO A 54 15.59 -18.00 -29.38
C PRO A 54 15.03 -19.12 -30.26
N ALA A 55 14.97 -18.91 -31.57
CA ALA A 55 14.43 -19.87 -32.53
C ALA A 55 15.19 -21.20 -32.49
N GLY A 56 14.47 -22.30 -32.27
CA GLY A 56 15.03 -23.65 -32.27
C GLY A 56 15.74 -24.09 -30.99
N VAL A 57 15.97 -23.19 -30.02
CA VAL A 57 16.61 -23.51 -28.73
C VAL A 57 15.84 -24.58 -27.96
N THR A 58 14.52 -24.47 -27.86
CA THR A 58 13.66 -25.46 -27.19
C THR A 58 13.89 -26.85 -27.79
N ARG A 59 13.89 -26.96 -29.12
CA ARG A 59 14.11 -28.23 -29.82
C ARG A 59 15.51 -28.80 -29.54
N TYR A 60 16.53 -27.95 -29.51
CA TYR A 60 17.90 -28.33 -29.19
C TYR A 60 18.01 -28.90 -27.76
N LEU A 61 17.45 -28.18 -26.77
CA LEU A 61 17.44 -28.62 -25.38
C LEU A 61 16.69 -29.94 -25.19
N THR A 62 15.49 -30.09 -25.76
CA THR A 62 14.74 -31.34 -25.72
C THR A 62 15.51 -32.50 -26.38
N SER A 63 16.28 -32.23 -27.44
CA SER A 63 17.11 -33.27 -28.07
C SER A 63 18.25 -33.76 -27.19
N ILE A 64 18.86 -32.87 -26.38
CA ILE A 64 19.90 -33.23 -25.41
C ILE A 64 19.28 -34.09 -24.30
N ILE A 65 18.14 -33.66 -23.74
CA ILE A 65 17.42 -34.38 -22.69
C ILE A 65 16.99 -35.78 -23.16
N ALA A 66 16.54 -35.92 -24.41
CA ALA A 66 16.11 -37.19 -24.97
C ALA A 66 17.27 -38.12 -25.39
N SER A 67 18.49 -37.62 -25.46
CA SER A 67 19.65 -38.40 -25.88
C SER A 67 20.23 -39.21 -24.72
N PRO A 68 20.61 -40.49 -24.92
CA PRO A 68 21.31 -41.26 -23.89
C PRO A 68 22.75 -40.78 -23.64
N LEU A 69 23.26 -39.85 -24.47
CA LEU A 69 24.63 -39.31 -24.39
C LEU A 69 25.72 -40.40 -24.32
N ALA A 70 25.47 -41.57 -24.93
CA ALA A 70 26.26 -42.80 -24.76
C ALA A 70 27.72 -42.74 -25.20
N TRP A 71 28.17 -41.64 -25.81
CA TRP A 71 29.58 -41.41 -26.16
C TRP A 71 30.37 -40.71 -25.05
N LEU A 72 29.72 -40.32 -23.95
CA LEU A 72 30.36 -39.71 -22.79
C LEU A 72 30.72 -40.77 -21.75
N ASP A 73 31.89 -40.60 -21.14
CA ASP A 73 32.57 -41.66 -20.39
C ASP A 73 31.95 -41.98 -19.03
N THR A 74 31.29 -41.01 -18.39
CA THR A 74 30.79 -41.15 -17.00
C THR A 74 29.30 -40.85 -16.88
N GLU A 75 28.64 -41.50 -15.93
CA GLU A 75 27.23 -41.24 -15.61
C GLU A 75 27.06 -39.84 -15.03
N GLU A 76 27.98 -39.44 -14.15
CA GLU A 76 27.97 -38.15 -13.46
C GLU A 76 28.02 -36.98 -14.45
N LEU A 77 28.77 -37.11 -15.54
CA LEU A 77 28.84 -36.10 -16.59
C LEU A 77 27.55 -36.05 -17.41
N ARG A 78 26.92 -37.21 -17.66
CA ARG A 78 25.65 -37.28 -18.38
C ARG A 78 24.52 -36.63 -17.56
N GLU A 79 24.45 -36.95 -16.27
CA GLU A 79 23.53 -36.32 -15.31
C GLU A 79 23.71 -34.80 -15.27
N ALA A 80 24.95 -34.31 -15.12
CA ALA A 80 25.22 -32.87 -15.10
C ALA A 80 24.77 -32.15 -16.40
N ILE A 81 24.89 -32.80 -17.56
CA ILE A 81 24.45 -32.25 -18.85
C ILE A 81 22.92 -32.28 -18.96
N TRP A 82 22.27 -33.37 -18.55
CA TRP A 82 20.81 -33.45 -18.52
C TRP A 82 20.20 -32.43 -17.58
N ASP A 83 20.74 -32.29 -16.36
CA ASP A 83 20.32 -31.28 -15.39
C ASP A 83 20.48 -29.87 -15.95
N ALA A 84 21.63 -29.56 -16.56
CA ALA A 84 21.86 -28.27 -17.18
C ALA A 84 20.88 -28.01 -18.34
N ALA A 85 20.65 -28.98 -19.21
CA ALA A 85 19.71 -28.85 -20.33
C ALA A 85 18.26 -28.68 -19.85
N ALA A 86 17.84 -29.44 -18.84
CA ALA A 86 16.54 -29.34 -18.21
C ALA A 86 16.36 -27.96 -17.55
N ALA A 87 17.35 -27.46 -16.83
CA ALA A 87 17.33 -26.12 -16.24
C ALA A 87 17.15 -25.03 -17.31
N ARG A 88 17.92 -25.08 -18.41
CA ARG A 88 17.79 -24.12 -19.53
C ARG A 88 16.42 -24.16 -20.20
N LEU A 89 15.77 -25.33 -20.22
CA LEU A 89 14.42 -25.49 -20.76
C LEU A 89 13.39 -24.91 -19.78
N SER A 90 13.57 -25.15 -18.48
CA SER A 90 12.73 -24.63 -17.40
C SER A 90 12.73 -23.10 -17.35
N GLU A 91 13.90 -22.49 -17.49
CA GLU A 91 14.10 -21.03 -17.59
C GLU A 91 13.27 -20.37 -18.70
N ARG A 92 12.91 -21.13 -19.74
CA ARG A 92 12.14 -20.68 -20.91
C ARG A 92 10.67 -21.07 -20.87
N SER A 93 10.23 -21.74 -19.81
CA SER A 93 8.88 -22.27 -19.69
C SER A 93 7.95 -21.36 -18.87
N GLY A 94 8.34 -20.10 -18.68
CA GLY A 94 7.63 -19.09 -17.88
C GLY A 94 8.06 -19.07 -16.41
N ARG A 95 7.70 -18.00 -15.68
CA ARG A 95 8.17 -17.77 -14.30
C ARG A 95 7.76 -18.88 -13.32
N THR A 96 6.60 -19.52 -13.52
CA THR A 96 6.13 -20.63 -12.68
C THR A 96 6.95 -21.90 -12.83
N ALA A 97 7.65 -22.07 -13.96
CA ALA A 97 8.56 -23.18 -14.21
C ALA A 97 10.02 -22.85 -13.85
N MET A 98 10.34 -21.62 -13.44
CA MET A 98 11.70 -21.26 -13.06
C MET A 98 12.06 -21.86 -11.69
N PRO A 99 13.31 -22.33 -11.54
CA PRO A 99 13.81 -22.80 -10.24
C PRO A 99 13.92 -21.65 -9.24
N ALA A 100 14.18 -22.03 -7.98
CA ALA A 100 14.55 -21.09 -6.94
C ALA A 100 15.76 -20.24 -7.38
N MET A 101 15.76 -18.97 -7.01
CA MET A 101 16.77 -18.01 -7.45
C MET A 101 17.01 -16.95 -6.38
N SER A 102 18.22 -16.40 -6.36
CA SER A 102 18.55 -15.25 -5.53
C SER A 102 18.76 -14.03 -6.43
N ARG A 103 18.17 -12.90 -6.05
CA ARG A 103 18.23 -11.63 -6.79
C ARG A 103 18.88 -10.55 -5.96
N ILE A 104 19.57 -9.66 -6.66
CA ILE A 104 20.16 -8.45 -6.10
C ILE A 104 19.26 -7.26 -6.43
N PHE A 105 18.94 -6.48 -5.41
CA PHE A 105 18.13 -5.26 -5.50
C PHE A 105 18.95 -4.08 -5.02
N ASN A 106 19.01 -3.03 -5.82
CA ASN A 106 19.66 -1.79 -5.46
C ASN A 106 18.62 -0.77 -4.98
N VAL A 107 18.87 -0.22 -3.80
CA VAL A 107 18.02 0.75 -3.11
C VAL A 107 18.78 2.07 -3.05
N PRO A 108 18.34 3.12 -3.76
CA PRO A 108 18.99 4.42 -3.70
C PRO A 108 18.96 4.99 -2.28
N THR A 109 20.00 5.73 -1.91
CA THR A 109 20.09 6.49 -0.66
C THR A 109 19.97 7.99 -0.94
N SER A 110 19.86 8.80 0.12
CA SER A 110 19.88 10.27 0.00
C SER A 110 21.23 10.83 -0.47
N SER A 111 22.32 10.08 -0.33
CA SER A 111 23.69 10.46 -0.74
C SER A 111 24.01 10.12 -2.20
N SER A 112 23.04 9.67 -3.00
CA SER A 112 23.24 9.12 -4.35
C SER A 112 24.09 7.84 -4.41
N GLU A 113 24.34 7.20 -3.26
CA GLU A 113 24.83 5.83 -3.19
C GLU A 113 23.65 4.85 -3.27
N GLU A 114 23.93 3.56 -3.39
CA GLU A 114 22.92 2.51 -3.35
C GLU A 114 23.27 1.46 -2.29
N TYR A 115 22.27 1.01 -1.54
CA TYR A 115 22.35 -0.20 -0.75
C TYR A 115 21.95 -1.41 -1.60
N THR A 116 22.63 -2.52 -1.37
CA THR A 116 22.44 -3.75 -2.14
C THR A 116 21.83 -4.80 -1.23
N LEU A 117 20.63 -5.26 -1.56
CA LEU A 117 19.93 -6.34 -0.88
C LEU A 117 19.95 -7.60 -1.73
N THR A 118 20.21 -8.75 -1.12
CA THR A 118 20.08 -10.06 -1.76
C THR A 118 18.86 -10.77 -1.20
N LEU A 119 17.90 -11.14 -2.06
CA LEU A 119 16.70 -11.87 -1.66
C LEU A 119 16.63 -13.21 -2.39
N HIS A 120 16.34 -14.26 -1.64
CA HIS A 120 16.01 -15.57 -2.14
C HIS A 120 14.51 -15.69 -2.42
N GLU A 121 14.20 -16.23 -3.58
CA GLU A 121 12.87 -16.58 -4.04
C GLU A 121 12.83 -18.06 -4.37
N PRO A 122 12.12 -18.89 -3.59
CA PRO A 122 11.96 -20.29 -3.91
C PRO A 122 11.11 -20.46 -5.17
N SER A 123 11.13 -21.67 -5.75
CA SER A 123 10.28 -22.02 -6.89
C SER A 123 8.80 -21.76 -6.55
N ILE A 124 8.05 -21.16 -7.47
CA ILE A 124 6.63 -20.90 -7.29
C ILE A 124 5.88 -22.22 -7.41
N THR A 125 5.50 -22.81 -6.28
CA THR A 125 4.66 -24.01 -6.21
C THR A 125 3.28 -23.64 -5.68
N ALA A 126 2.23 -24.11 -6.35
CA ALA A 126 0.83 -23.84 -5.98
C ALA A 126 0.53 -22.35 -5.73
N ASP A 127 -0.09 -22.00 -4.60
CA ASP A 127 -0.58 -20.65 -4.27
C ASP A 127 0.46 -19.77 -3.53
N ASN A 128 1.76 -20.10 -3.59
CA ASN A 128 2.84 -19.40 -2.87
C ASN A 128 3.23 -18.05 -3.49
N LEU A 129 2.26 -17.17 -3.81
CA LEU A 129 2.51 -15.86 -4.41
C LEU A 129 3.38 -14.93 -3.54
N GLY A 130 3.35 -15.12 -2.22
CA GLY A 130 4.17 -14.36 -1.26
C GLY A 130 5.68 -14.69 -1.33
N MET A 131 6.07 -15.76 -2.03
CA MET A 131 7.47 -16.15 -2.18
C MET A 131 8.21 -15.42 -3.31
N LYS A 132 7.50 -14.59 -4.06
CA LYS A 132 8.01 -13.84 -5.20
C LYS A 132 8.07 -12.35 -4.86
N THR A 133 9.14 -11.68 -5.25
CA THR A 133 9.17 -10.21 -5.27
C THR A 133 8.34 -9.68 -6.44
N TRP A 134 7.49 -8.70 -6.18
CA TRP A 134 6.62 -8.05 -7.18
C TRP A 134 7.11 -6.64 -7.51
N VAL A 135 6.85 -6.17 -8.74
CA VAL A 135 7.35 -4.86 -9.22
C VAL A 135 6.95 -3.69 -8.33
N SER A 136 5.75 -3.70 -7.76
CA SER A 136 5.25 -2.71 -6.79
C SER A 136 6.15 -2.58 -5.55
N SER A 137 6.64 -3.71 -5.02
CA SER A 137 7.59 -3.72 -3.89
C SER A 137 8.95 -3.13 -4.26
N TYR A 138 9.42 -3.35 -5.50
CA TYR A 138 10.66 -2.76 -6.00
C TYR A 138 10.54 -1.24 -6.19
N LEU A 139 9.46 -0.78 -6.81
CA LEU A 139 9.19 0.64 -6.96
C LEU A 139 9.09 1.34 -5.59
N LEU A 140 8.37 0.74 -4.63
CA LEU A 140 8.26 1.28 -3.29
C LEU A 140 9.62 1.36 -2.60
N ALA A 141 10.39 0.27 -2.59
CA ALA A 141 11.73 0.22 -2.01
C ALA A 141 12.63 1.34 -2.55
N ARG A 142 12.57 1.60 -3.86
CA ARG A 142 13.35 2.69 -4.49
C ARG A 142 12.89 4.08 -4.08
N ARG A 143 11.64 4.27 -3.72
CA ARG A 143 11.10 5.58 -3.29
C ARG A 143 11.36 5.87 -1.82
N LEU A 144 11.62 4.85 -0.99
CA LEU A 144 11.79 5.02 0.46
C LEU A 144 12.81 6.10 0.84
N HIS A 145 13.89 6.30 0.09
CA HIS A 145 14.87 7.36 0.38
C HIS A 145 14.34 8.79 0.23
N LYS A 146 13.25 8.96 -0.52
CA LYS A 146 12.54 10.25 -0.69
C LYS A 146 11.50 10.47 0.40
N LEU A 147 11.06 9.40 1.06
CA LEU A 147 10.18 9.50 2.20
C LEU A 147 10.97 10.14 3.32
N LYS A 148 10.73 11.43 3.55
CA LYS A 148 11.25 12.10 4.74
C LYS A 148 10.71 11.33 5.95
N SER A 149 11.60 10.82 6.81
CA SER A 149 11.23 10.47 8.19
C SER A 149 10.40 11.63 8.74
N PRO A 150 9.28 11.37 9.44
CA PRO A 150 8.21 12.33 9.58
C PRO A 150 8.78 13.69 10.03
N PRO A 151 8.45 14.80 9.34
CA PRO A 151 8.87 16.11 9.79
C PRO A 151 8.30 16.31 11.18
N ALA A 152 9.15 16.64 12.15
CA ALA A 152 8.70 17.02 13.49
C ALA A 152 7.71 18.18 13.35
N LEU A 153 6.41 17.90 13.44
CA LEU A 153 5.34 18.89 13.27
C LEU A 153 5.16 19.79 14.50
N VAL A 154 6.21 19.97 15.31
CA VAL A 154 6.33 21.08 16.27
C VAL A 154 7.80 21.47 16.35
N SER A 155 8.21 22.56 15.69
CA SER A 155 9.36 23.32 16.15
C SER A 155 8.99 23.87 17.52
N SER A 156 9.46 23.24 18.61
CA SER A 156 9.44 23.87 19.92
C SER A 156 10.41 25.04 19.84
N ALA A 157 9.87 26.22 19.51
CA ALA A 157 10.56 27.50 19.64
C ALA A 157 10.74 27.78 21.14
N SER A 158 11.68 27.07 21.74
CA SER A 158 12.17 27.32 23.09
C SER A 158 13.67 27.05 23.03
N ASP A 159 14.43 28.11 22.81
CA ASP A 159 15.88 28.19 22.93
C ASP A 159 16.32 27.92 24.37
N THR A 160 16.20 26.67 24.81
CA THR A 160 16.91 26.14 25.96
C THR A 160 17.59 24.84 25.55
N PRO A 161 18.88 24.64 25.89
CA PRO A 161 19.57 23.39 25.62
C PRO A 161 19.03 22.33 26.59
N SER A 162 17.85 21.79 26.28
CA SER A 162 17.33 20.63 26.97
C SER A 162 18.18 19.44 26.53
N THR A 163 18.90 18.88 27.51
CA THR A 163 19.49 17.54 27.50
C THR A 163 18.82 16.61 26.50
N ILE A 164 19.62 16.14 25.54
CA ILE A 164 19.27 15.18 24.50
C ILE A 164 18.55 14.00 25.15
N ASN A 165 17.21 13.97 25.08
CA ASN A 165 16.50 12.71 25.18
C ASN A 165 16.80 11.99 23.86
N PRO A 166 17.49 10.85 23.85
CA PRO A 166 17.64 10.08 22.62
C PRO A 166 16.23 9.77 22.12
N GLN A 167 15.87 10.34 20.96
CA GLN A 167 14.61 10.07 20.29
C GLN A 167 14.47 8.55 20.19
N LYS A 168 13.42 7.99 20.80
CA LYS A 168 13.15 6.55 20.73
C LYS A 168 13.12 6.13 19.25
N PRO A 169 13.78 5.03 18.85
CA PRO A 169 13.73 4.57 17.47
C PRO A 169 12.29 4.41 16.97
N LEU A 170 12.03 4.86 15.74
CA LEU A 170 10.76 4.68 15.04
C LEU A 170 10.42 3.19 14.97
N ARG A 171 9.17 2.83 15.20
CA ARG A 171 8.71 1.44 15.07
C ARG A 171 7.96 1.28 13.75
N ALA A 172 8.47 0.45 12.85
CA ALA A 172 7.84 0.14 11.58
C ALA A 172 7.32 -1.30 11.55
N LEU A 173 6.17 -1.50 10.90
CA LEU A 173 5.57 -2.80 10.62
C LEU A 173 5.38 -2.92 9.11
N GLU A 174 5.86 -3.99 8.50
CA GLU A 174 5.49 -4.34 7.13
C GLU A 174 4.42 -5.43 7.16
N LEU A 175 3.27 -5.17 6.53
CA LEU A 175 2.18 -6.13 6.37
C LEU A 175 2.30 -6.81 5.01
N GLY A 176 2.37 -8.15 4.99
CA GLY A 176 2.47 -8.91 3.74
C GLY A 176 3.82 -8.68 3.09
N ALA A 177 4.88 -8.86 3.87
CA ALA A 177 6.24 -8.53 3.48
C ALA A 177 6.76 -9.39 2.31
N GLY A 178 6.19 -10.57 2.10
CA GLY A 178 6.61 -11.52 1.07
C GLY A 178 8.09 -11.88 1.23
N THR A 179 8.91 -11.44 0.28
CA THR A 179 10.37 -11.62 0.32
C THR A 179 11.09 -10.68 1.28
N GLY A 180 10.42 -9.62 1.76
CA GLY A 180 10.94 -8.62 2.69
C GLY A 180 11.61 -7.41 2.05
N LEU A 181 11.49 -7.21 0.73
CA LEU A 181 12.22 -6.17 0.01
C LEU A 181 11.99 -4.78 0.61
N VAL A 182 10.74 -4.39 0.83
CA VAL A 182 10.40 -3.02 1.25
C VAL A 182 10.84 -2.76 2.69
N GLY A 183 10.52 -3.62 3.63
CA GLY A 183 10.88 -3.42 5.03
C GLY A 183 12.38 -3.56 5.31
N LEU A 184 13.10 -4.45 4.60
CA LEU A 184 14.56 -4.51 4.69
C LEU A 184 15.20 -3.24 4.11
N SER A 185 14.68 -2.73 2.99
CA SER A 185 15.10 -1.45 2.41
C SER A 185 14.87 -0.29 3.38
N PHE A 186 13.68 -0.24 4.00
CA PHE A 186 13.34 0.77 5.00
C PHE A 186 14.27 0.70 6.20
N ALA A 187 14.54 -0.51 6.71
CA ALA A 187 15.44 -0.74 7.83
C ALA A 187 16.86 -0.23 7.52
N ALA A 188 17.42 -0.60 6.37
CA ALA A 188 18.75 -0.17 5.94
C ALA A 188 18.84 1.37 5.79
N LEU A 189 17.81 2.00 5.23
CA LEU A 189 17.76 3.45 5.03
C LEU A 189 17.65 4.24 6.34
N GLN A 190 16.90 3.73 7.33
CA GLN A 190 16.72 4.40 8.62
C GLN A 190 17.84 4.07 9.63
N GLY A 191 18.51 2.93 9.46
CA GLY A 191 19.56 2.48 10.35
C GLY A 191 19.10 2.39 11.81
N GLU A 192 19.91 2.89 12.73
CA GLU A 192 19.62 2.92 14.17
C GLU A 192 18.38 3.75 14.55
N SER A 193 17.88 4.59 13.63
CA SER A 193 16.70 5.43 13.87
C SER A 193 15.38 4.66 13.79
N ALA A 194 15.38 3.40 13.34
CA ALA A 194 14.18 2.58 13.27
C ALA A 194 14.39 1.11 13.69
N THR A 195 13.30 0.53 14.19
CA THR A 195 13.13 -0.91 14.40
C THR A 195 12.01 -1.38 13.49
N VAL A 196 12.23 -2.44 12.72
CA VAL A 196 11.30 -2.91 11.70
C VAL A 196 10.84 -4.33 12.02
N HIS A 197 9.53 -4.56 12.03
CA HIS A 197 8.92 -5.87 12.15
C HIS A 197 8.29 -6.26 10.80
N LEU A 198 8.81 -7.32 10.18
CA LEU A 198 8.33 -7.82 8.89
C LEU A 198 7.34 -8.96 9.15
N THR A 199 6.14 -8.88 8.57
CA THR A 199 5.09 -9.87 8.85
C THR A 199 4.46 -10.46 7.62
N ASP A 200 4.15 -11.75 7.71
CA ASP A 200 3.44 -12.50 6.66
C ASP A 200 2.78 -13.77 7.25
N LEU A 201 2.24 -14.63 6.38
CA LEU A 201 1.62 -15.91 6.71
C LEU A 201 2.66 -16.99 7.12
N PRO A 202 2.26 -18.03 7.88
CA PRO A 202 3.18 -19.03 8.43
C PRO A 202 4.11 -19.67 7.38
N GLU A 203 3.61 -19.90 6.18
CA GLU A 203 4.34 -20.49 5.06
C GLU A 203 5.42 -19.56 4.49
N ILE A 204 5.25 -18.23 4.58
CA ILE A 204 6.15 -17.23 4.02
C ILE A 204 7.26 -16.84 5.01
N VAL A 205 6.92 -16.78 6.30
CA VAL A 205 7.82 -16.31 7.37
C VAL A 205 9.21 -17.00 7.38
N PRO A 206 9.36 -18.31 7.14
CA PRO A 206 10.68 -18.94 7.07
C PRO A 206 11.59 -18.35 5.99
N ASN A 207 11.05 -18.09 4.78
CA ASN A 207 11.82 -17.48 3.70
C ASN A 207 12.11 -15.99 3.98
N LEU A 208 11.15 -15.28 4.59
CA LEU A 208 11.33 -13.90 5.03
C LEU A 208 12.47 -13.77 6.05
N ALA A 209 12.54 -14.68 7.03
CA ALA A 209 13.63 -14.74 8.01
C ALA A 209 14.97 -15.11 7.35
N HIS A 210 14.96 -16.04 6.39
CA HIS A 210 16.15 -16.35 5.60
C HIS A 210 16.68 -15.13 4.85
N ASN A 211 15.80 -14.36 4.20
CA ASN A 211 16.16 -13.13 3.50
C ASN A 211 16.69 -12.04 4.43
N ALA A 212 16.13 -11.89 5.63
CA ALA A 212 16.71 -11.00 6.63
C ALA A 212 18.14 -11.41 7.01
N ALA A 213 18.39 -12.72 7.19
CA ALA A 213 19.70 -13.25 7.51
C ALA A 213 20.73 -13.07 6.37
N LEU A 214 20.31 -13.21 5.10
CA LEU A 214 21.16 -12.95 3.93
C LEU A 214 21.70 -11.52 3.89
N ASN A 215 21.03 -10.57 4.55
CA ASN A 215 21.38 -9.15 4.54
C ASN A 215 21.96 -8.66 5.88
N VAL A 216 22.38 -9.56 6.77
CA VAL A 216 22.86 -9.22 8.12
C VAL A 216 24.06 -8.27 8.11
N GLU A 217 24.96 -8.37 7.12
CA GLU A 217 26.12 -7.47 7.01
C GLU A 217 25.69 -6.03 6.74
N LEU A 218 24.75 -5.83 5.82
CA LEU A 218 24.19 -4.51 5.54
C LEU A 218 23.44 -3.96 6.76
N LEU A 219 22.57 -4.76 7.37
CA LEU A 219 21.79 -4.35 8.53
C LEU A 219 22.70 -3.98 9.71
N THR A 220 23.78 -4.74 9.92
CA THR A 220 24.81 -4.42 10.94
C THR A 220 25.53 -3.12 10.62
N LYS A 221 25.94 -2.93 9.36
CA LYS A 221 26.63 -1.72 8.90
C LYS A 221 25.80 -0.46 9.11
N THR A 222 24.48 -0.53 8.90
CA THR A 222 23.56 0.61 9.09
C THR A 222 23.03 0.72 10.53
N GLY A 223 23.31 -0.26 11.40
CA GLY A 223 22.75 -0.34 12.75
C GLY A 223 21.23 -0.59 12.76
N ALA A 224 20.69 -1.16 11.68
CA ALA A 224 19.28 -1.43 11.53
C ALA A 224 18.85 -2.63 12.39
N THR A 225 17.67 -2.52 13.02
CA THR A 225 17.08 -3.62 13.80
C THR A 225 15.87 -4.19 13.05
N VAL A 226 15.94 -5.46 12.68
CA VAL A 226 14.87 -6.16 11.95
C VAL A 226 14.45 -7.41 12.71
N THR A 227 13.14 -7.66 12.75
CA THR A 227 12.54 -8.90 13.26
C THR A 227 11.48 -9.38 12.28
N THR A 228 11.21 -10.69 12.28
CA THR A 228 10.18 -11.30 11.42
C THR A 228 9.14 -12.00 12.28
N GLY A 229 7.87 -12.02 11.86
CA GLY A 229 6.80 -12.64 12.63
C GLY A 229 5.57 -12.98 11.81
N LEU A 230 4.68 -13.76 12.41
CA LEU A 230 3.39 -14.10 11.82
C LEU A 230 2.38 -12.97 12.07
N LEU A 231 1.64 -12.58 11.03
CA LEU A 231 0.48 -11.72 11.17
C LEU A 231 -0.53 -12.04 10.06
N ASP A 232 -1.59 -12.76 10.43
CA ASP A 232 -2.72 -13.07 9.55
C ASP A 232 -3.80 -11.98 9.68
N TRP A 233 -4.07 -11.27 8.59
CA TRP A 233 -5.03 -10.16 8.56
C TRP A 233 -6.49 -10.59 8.73
N SER A 234 -6.78 -11.88 8.48
CA SER A 234 -8.13 -12.43 8.67
C SER A 234 -8.48 -12.61 10.16
N VAL A 235 -7.46 -12.56 11.04
CA VAL A 235 -7.61 -12.77 12.48
C VAL A 235 -7.43 -11.44 13.22
N THR A 236 -8.49 -11.00 13.90
CA THR A 236 -8.40 -9.82 14.78
C THR A 236 -7.58 -10.16 16.03
N PRO A 237 -6.56 -9.36 16.40
CA PRO A 237 -5.76 -9.62 17.58
C PRO A 237 -6.61 -9.58 18.86
N SER A 238 -6.39 -10.55 19.75
CA SER A 238 -7.04 -10.61 21.06
C SER A 238 -6.03 -11.03 22.14
N PRO A 239 -5.66 -10.14 23.07
CA PRO A 239 -6.12 -8.75 23.20
C PRO A 239 -5.62 -7.86 22.04
N LEU A 240 -6.25 -6.70 21.86
CA LEU A 240 -5.74 -5.66 20.96
C LEU A 240 -4.36 -5.17 21.45
N PRO A 241 -3.46 -4.77 20.54
CA PRO A 241 -2.14 -4.27 20.90
C PRO A 241 -2.24 -3.03 21.81
N ALA A 242 -1.47 -3.02 22.89
CA ALA A 242 -1.33 -1.85 23.75
C ALA A 242 -0.60 -0.73 23.00
N ALA A 243 -0.73 0.52 23.47
CA ALA A 243 -0.09 1.69 22.83
C ALA A 243 1.43 1.53 22.63
N LYS A 244 2.13 0.81 23.52
CA LYS A 244 3.56 0.53 23.42
C LYS A 244 3.92 -0.49 22.33
N GLU A 245 2.94 -1.28 21.87
CA GLU A 245 3.08 -2.32 20.84
C GLU A 245 2.71 -1.80 19.45
N GLN A 246 2.07 -0.62 19.36
CA GLN A 246 1.72 0.06 18.10
C GLN A 246 2.93 0.64 17.35
N PHE A 247 2.80 0.73 16.03
CA PHE A 247 3.85 1.16 15.11
C PHE A 247 3.61 2.58 14.62
N ASP A 248 4.69 3.32 14.42
CA ASP A 248 4.69 4.68 13.88
C ASP A 248 4.57 4.66 12.36
N VAL A 249 5.08 3.61 11.71
CA VAL A 249 4.97 3.43 10.26
C VAL A 249 4.43 2.04 9.95
N ILE A 250 3.43 1.96 9.08
CA ILE A 250 3.01 0.70 8.46
C ILE A 250 3.32 0.75 6.97
N LEU A 251 4.02 -0.27 6.46
CA LEU A 251 4.36 -0.45 5.06
C LEU A 251 3.53 -1.60 4.47
N ALA A 252 3.06 -1.47 3.23
CA ALA A 252 2.42 -2.56 2.49
C ALA A 252 2.65 -2.42 0.99
N ALA A 253 3.14 -3.48 0.34
CA ALA A 253 3.33 -3.52 -1.11
C ALA A 253 2.52 -4.67 -1.73
N ASP A 254 1.79 -4.37 -2.80
CA ASP A 254 0.91 -5.32 -3.50
C ASP A 254 -0.12 -6.08 -2.64
N PRO A 255 -0.79 -5.46 -1.63
CA PRO A 255 -1.56 -6.26 -0.68
C PRO A 255 -2.94 -6.69 -1.23
N LEU A 256 -3.38 -6.26 -2.41
CA LEU A 256 -4.79 -6.33 -2.85
C LEU A 256 -5.00 -7.21 -4.09
N TYR A 257 -5.13 -8.52 -3.88
CA TYR A 257 -5.41 -9.51 -4.94
C TYR A 257 -6.64 -10.41 -4.64
N SER A 258 -7.39 -10.10 -3.59
CA SER A 258 -8.63 -10.78 -3.21
C SER A 258 -9.69 -9.78 -2.72
N PRO A 259 -10.99 -10.03 -2.95
CA PRO A 259 -12.07 -9.16 -2.48
C PRO A 259 -12.07 -8.88 -0.97
N SER A 260 -11.53 -9.78 -0.14
CA SER A 260 -11.48 -9.60 1.31
C SER A 260 -10.36 -8.67 1.79
N HIS A 261 -9.32 -8.47 0.97
CA HIS A 261 -8.08 -7.80 1.39
C HIS A 261 -8.26 -6.35 1.80
N PRO A 262 -9.05 -5.51 1.11
CA PRO A 262 -9.28 -4.13 1.55
C PRO A 262 -9.81 -4.05 2.98
N LYS A 263 -10.75 -4.93 3.33
CA LYS A 263 -11.30 -5.01 4.69
C LYS A 263 -10.24 -5.48 5.69
N TRP A 264 -9.63 -6.63 5.45
CA TRP A 264 -8.68 -7.24 6.38
C TRP A 264 -7.44 -6.37 6.62
N LEU A 265 -6.93 -5.74 5.57
CA LEU A 265 -5.78 -4.84 5.67
C LEU A 265 -6.10 -3.62 6.55
N VAL A 266 -7.25 -2.95 6.33
CA VAL A 266 -7.63 -1.77 7.12
C VAL A 266 -7.99 -2.15 8.56
N ASP A 267 -8.66 -3.28 8.77
CA ASP A 267 -8.95 -3.80 10.11
C ASP A 267 -7.67 -4.15 10.88
N THR A 268 -6.60 -4.53 10.18
CA THR A 268 -5.27 -4.74 10.75
C THR A 268 -4.55 -3.41 11.03
N ILE A 269 -4.57 -2.46 10.10
CA ILE A 269 -3.96 -1.12 10.29
C ILE A 269 -4.55 -0.41 11.52
N LYS A 270 -5.86 -0.46 11.70
CA LYS A 270 -6.60 0.27 12.74
C LYS A 270 -6.04 0.11 14.17
N PRO A 271 -5.82 -1.11 14.69
CA PRO A 271 -5.25 -1.33 16.02
C PRO A 271 -3.72 -1.21 16.06
N TRP A 272 -3.01 -1.55 14.98
CA TRP A 272 -1.54 -1.60 14.97
C TRP A 272 -0.88 -0.23 14.72
N LEU A 273 -1.56 0.71 14.05
CA LEU A 273 -1.03 2.06 13.81
C LEU A 273 -1.17 2.94 15.06
N SER A 274 -0.06 3.54 15.50
CA SER A 274 -0.03 4.48 16.62
C SER A 274 -0.89 5.71 16.30
N ARG A 275 -1.44 6.37 17.32
CA ARG A 275 -2.30 7.56 17.15
C ARG A 275 -1.48 8.87 17.15
N GLY A 276 -0.17 8.80 16.94
CA GLY A 276 0.69 9.97 16.82
C GLY A 276 0.40 10.76 15.53
N LEU A 277 0.55 12.09 15.57
CA LEU A 277 0.38 12.94 14.38
C LEU A 277 1.40 12.61 13.28
N ASP A 278 2.53 12.00 13.67
CA ASP A 278 3.60 11.57 12.79
C ASP A 278 3.44 10.12 12.31
N ALA A 279 2.38 9.42 12.72
CA ALA A 279 2.13 8.05 12.29
C ALA A 279 1.73 8.00 10.81
N ARG A 280 2.28 7.05 10.06
CA ARG A 280 2.09 6.93 8.61
C ARG A 280 1.72 5.52 8.18
N VAL A 281 0.87 5.40 7.17
CA VAL A 281 0.77 4.18 6.34
C VAL A 281 1.31 4.50 4.97
N VAL A 282 2.29 3.73 4.50
CA VAL A 282 2.85 3.86 3.16
C VAL A 282 2.47 2.60 2.38
N ALA A 283 1.76 2.79 1.28
CA ALA A 283 1.27 1.69 0.47
C ALA A 283 1.61 1.88 -1.01
N GLU A 284 1.95 0.80 -1.69
CA GLU A 284 2.11 0.79 -3.14
C GLU A 284 1.45 -0.45 -3.73
N MET A 285 0.62 -0.27 -4.77
CA MET A 285 -0.13 -1.37 -5.37
C MET A 285 -0.25 -1.20 -6.88
N PRO A 286 -0.23 -2.32 -7.64
CA PRO A 286 -0.42 -2.29 -9.07
C PRO A 286 -1.88 -1.97 -9.40
N LEU A 287 -2.06 -1.13 -10.42
CA LEU A 287 -3.35 -0.79 -11.00
C LEU A 287 -3.68 -1.79 -12.10
N ARG A 288 -4.11 -2.99 -11.70
CA ARG A 288 -4.64 -4.02 -12.61
C ARG A 288 -6.15 -3.91 -12.67
N ASP A 289 -6.74 -3.96 -13.87
CA ASP A 289 -8.19 -3.80 -14.08
C ASP A 289 -9.03 -4.69 -13.15
N ALA A 290 -8.60 -5.95 -12.97
CA ALA A 290 -9.27 -6.93 -12.10
C ALA A 290 -9.34 -6.52 -10.62
N TYR A 291 -8.43 -5.66 -10.15
CA TYR A 291 -8.28 -5.29 -8.74
C TYR A 291 -8.60 -3.80 -8.47
N LEU A 292 -8.98 -3.02 -9.48
CA LEU A 292 -9.40 -1.63 -9.30
C LEU A 292 -10.56 -1.45 -8.28
N PRO A 293 -11.57 -2.35 -8.20
CA PRO A 293 -12.58 -2.25 -7.15
C PRO A 293 -11.99 -2.33 -5.74
N GLN A 294 -11.00 -3.20 -5.52
CA GLN A 294 -10.32 -3.39 -4.24
C GLN A 294 -9.50 -2.16 -3.85
N VAL A 295 -8.81 -1.54 -4.82
CA VAL A 295 -8.10 -0.26 -4.60
C VAL A 295 -9.05 0.84 -4.16
N LYS A 296 -10.23 0.95 -4.79
CA LYS A 296 -11.27 1.93 -4.43
C LYS A 296 -11.82 1.68 -3.03
N GLU A 297 -12.12 0.42 -2.71
CA GLU A 297 -12.60 0.03 -1.38
C GLU A 297 -11.56 0.31 -0.29
N PHE A 298 -10.27 0.03 -0.55
CA PHE A 298 -9.20 0.35 0.38
C PHE A 298 -9.15 1.85 0.69
N ARG A 299 -9.19 2.71 -0.33
CA ARG A 299 -9.23 4.17 -0.14
C ARG A 299 -10.43 4.61 0.69
N GLN A 300 -11.63 4.08 0.40
CA GLN A 300 -12.84 4.39 1.15
C GLN A 300 -12.69 4.02 2.63
N ARG A 301 -12.26 2.78 2.91
CA ARG A 301 -12.10 2.27 4.28
C ARG A 301 -11.04 3.02 5.08
N MET A 302 -9.93 3.40 4.44
CA MET A 302 -8.90 4.25 5.07
C MET A 302 -9.47 5.62 5.46
N GLY A 303 -10.30 6.22 4.59
CA GLY A 303 -11.04 7.45 4.86
C GLY A 303 -12.02 7.32 6.03
N GLU A 304 -12.84 6.25 6.03
CA GLU A 304 -13.78 5.94 7.13
C GLU A 304 -13.07 5.69 8.47
N LEU A 305 -11.84 5.17 8.43
CA LEU A 305 -10.98 5.01 9.60
C LEU A 305 -10.46 6.37 10.15
N GLY A 306 -10.51 7.44 9.35
CA GLY A 306 -10.00 8.78 9.69
C GLY A 306 -8.57 9.05 9.21
N LEU A 307 -8.04 8.21 8.32
CA LEU A 307 -6.79 8.44 7.63
C LEU A 307 -7.05 9.17 6.31
N PHE A 308 -6.18 10.10 5.94
CA PHE A 308 -6.25 10.81 4.66
C PHE A 308 -4.93 10.71 3.92
N VAL A 309 -5.00 10.81 2.59
CA VAL A 309 -3.82 10.82 1.72
C VAL A 309 -3.06 12.14 1.92
N LEU A 310 -1.83 12.04 2.39
CA LEU A 310 -0.88 13.15 2.52
C LEU A 310 -0.14 13.38 1.20
N GLU A 311 0.23 12.30 0.53
CA GLU A 311 0.96 12.30 -0.73
C GLU A 311 0.59 11.05 -1.52
N GLU A 312 0.48 11.17 -2.84
CA GLU A 312 0.29 10.03 -3.72
C GLU A 312 0.81 10.32 -5.13
N GLY A 313 1.00 9.25 -5.90
CA GLY A 313 1.35 9.37 -7.30
C GLY A 313 1.25 8.04 -8.02
N ASN A 314 1.54 8.07 -9.32
CA ASN A 314 1.61 6.89 -10.14
C ASN A 314 3.03 6.73 -10.68
N GLU A 315 3.50 5.49 -10.78
CA GLU A 315 4.76 5.14 -11.41
C GLU A 315 4.57 3.89 -12.26
N VAL A 316 5.37 3.74 -13.32
CA VAL A 316 5.38 2.54 -14.14
C VAL A 316 6.65 1.78 -13.83
N GLY A 317 6.49 0.51 -13.46
CA GLY A 317 7.59 -0.44 -13.32
C GLY A 317 7.48 -1.55 -14.35
N TYR A 318 8.58 -2.25 -14.57
CA TYR A 318 8.62 -3.40 -15.44
C TYR A 318 8.82 -4.66 -14.60
N ASP A 319 7.85 -5.57 -14.68
CA ASP A 319 7.89 -6.86 -13.99
C ASP A 319 8.79 -7.85 -14.75
N ASP A 320 9.18 -8.93 -14.08
CA ASP A 320 10.01 -9.99 -14.67
C ASP A 320 9.23 -10.94 -15.60
N TRP A 321 7.92 -10.70 -15.78
CA TRP A 321 7.06 -11.39 -16.73
C TRP A 321 7.20 -10.81 -18.14
N GLU A 322 7.01 -11.67 -19.13
CA GLU A 322 7.02 -11.27 -20.53
C GLU A 322 5.62 -10.93 -21.02
N GLY A 323 5.49 -9.85 -21.77
CA GLY A 323 4.31 -9.56 -22.57
C GLY A 323 4.15 -10.56 -23.72
N ALA A 324 3.01 -10.52 -24.41
CA ALA A 324 2.74 -11.40 -25.55
C ALA A 324 3.75 -11.24 -26.71
N ASP A 325 4.49 -10.12 -26.74
CA ASP A 325 5.55 -9.79 -27.68
C ASP A 325 6.95 -10.17 -27.19
N GLY A 326 7.07 -10.81 -26.01
CA GLY A 326 8.35 -11.11 -25.36
C GLY A 326 8.99 -9.91 -24.64
N GLY A 327 8.37 -8.71 -24.69
CA GLY A 327 8.83 -7.50 -24.02
C GLY A 327 8.64 -7.57 -22.50
N ALA A 328 9.27 -6.68 -21.73
CA ALA A 328 9.04 -6.61 -20.28
C ALA A 328 7.62 -6.10 -19.99
N LEU A 329 6.89 -6.77 -19.11
CA LEU A 329 5.52 -6.41 -18.77
C LEU A 329 5.49 -5.10 -17.96
N ALA A 330 5.02 -4.02 -18.57
CA ALA A 330 4.79 -2.76 -17.89
C ALA A 330 3.61 -2.87 -16.90
N VAL A 331 3.80 -2.38 -15.69
CA VAL A 331 2.81 -2.37 -14.62
C VAL A 331 2.71 -0.95 -14.07
N ASN A 332 1.55 -0.34 -14.24
CA ASN A 332 1.22 0.93 -13.60
C ASN A 332 0.95 0.67 -12.12
N CYS A 333 1.65 1.38 -11.23
CA CYS A 333 1.49 1.30 -9.79
C CYS A 333 1.03 2.64 -9.24
N TRP A 334 0.14 2.59 -8.25
CA TRP A 334 -0.23 3.73 -7.43
C TRP A 334 0.43 3.60 -6.06
N TRP A 335 1.14 4.65 -5.64
CA TRP A 335 1.73 4.76 -4.31
C TRP A 335 1.02 5.86 -3.51
N SER A 336 0.95 5.68 -2.20
CA SER A 336 0.30 6.62 -1.30
C SER A 336 0.90 6.62 0.10
N ILE A 337 0.85 7.79 0.74
CA ILE A 337 1.21 8.03 2.12
C ILE A 337 -0.03 8.54 2.84
N TRP A 338 -0.41 7.90 3.94
CA TRP A 338 -1.59 8.23 4.73
C TRP A 338 -1.20 8.70 6.12
N GLY A 339 -1.98 9.62 6.70
CA GLY A 339 -1.82 10.07 8.08
C GLY A 339 -3.15 10.38 8.76
N TRP A 340 -3.13 10.52 10.09
CA TRP A 340 -4.32 10.87 10.87
C TRP A 340 -4.71 12.33 10.68
N SER A 341 -5.99 12.60 10.46
CA SER A 341 -6.52 13.96 10.49
C SER A 341 -6.29 14.60 11.87
N GLU A 342 -5.78 15.83 11.92
CA GLU A 342 -5.57 16.61 13.17
C GLU A 342 -6.82 16.66 14.06
N LYS A 343 -8.02 16.54 13.46
CA LYS A 343 -9.32 16.54 14.15
C LYS A 343 -9.53 15.36 15.12
N ILE A 344 -8.72 14.29 15.07
CA ILE A 344 -8.89 13.12 15.95
C ILE A 344 -8.37 13.40 17.37
N ARG A 345 -7.46 14.35 17.58
CA ARG A 345 -6.85 14.57 18.90
C ARG A 345 -7.70 15.42 19.85
N THR A 346 -8.67 16.21 19.35
CA THR A 346 -9.59 16.97 20.21
C THR A 346 -10.69 16.10 20.84
N ARG A 347 -10.77 14.80 20.51
CA ARG A 347 -11.85 13.90 20.94
C ARG A 347 -11.47 12.77 21.91
N ILE A 348 -10.39 12.94 22.67
CA ILE A 348 -10.32 12.33 24.01
C ILE A 348 -9.87 13.40 25.00
N PRO A 349 -10.78 14.26 25.48
CA PRO A 349 -10.55 14.85 26.78
C PRO A 349 -10.35 13.68 27.73
N ARG A 350 -9.31 13.72 28.58
CA ARG A 350 -9.37 13.00 29.84
C ARG A 350 -10.69 13.41 30.49
N LEU A 351 -11.74 12.59 30.37
CA LEU A 351 -12.88 12.67 31.26
C LEU A 351 -12.34 12.21 32.61
N CYS A 352 -11.72 13.15 33.32
CA CYS A 352 -11.74 13.13 34.76
C CYS A 352 -13.21 12.97 35.13
N PHE A 353 -13.55 11.84 35.73
CA PHE A 353 -14.84 11.63 36.36
C PHE A 353 -14.99 12.70 37.46
N LEU A 354 -15.58 13.84 37.12
CA LEU A 354 -16.16 14.74 38.11
C LEU A 354 -17.53 14.16 38.42
N SER A 355 -17.64 13.51 39.56
CA SER A 355 -18.81 12.77 40.02
C SER A 355 -20.03 13.63 40.35
N ASN A 356 -20.20 14.84 39.78
CA ASN A 356 -21.31 15.76 40.03
C ASN A 356 -21.45 16.81 38.91
N ALA A 357 -22.10 16.51 37.78
CA ALA A 357 -22.40 17.49 36.73
C ALA A 357 -23.91 17.65 36.50
N THR A 358 -24.35 18.86 36.16
CA THR A 358 -25.77 19.28 36.12
C THR A 358 -26.42 19.01 34.74
N PRO A 359 -27.77 19.02 34.61
CA PRO A 359 -28.46 18.73 33.34
C PRO A 359 -28.05 19.61 32.14
N LYS A 360 -27.62 20.85 32.38
CA LYS A 360 -27.10 21.76 31.33
C LYS A 360 -25.80 21.25 30.69
N ASP A 361 -24.98 20.52 31.45
CA ASP A 361 -23.70 19.98 30.97
C ASP A 361 -23.88 18.75 30.06
N GLN A 362 -25.08 18.14 30.07
CA GLN A 362 -25.45 17.03 29.19
C GLN A 362 -26.03 17.51 27.85
N THR A 363 -26.81 18.60 27.86
CA THR A 363 -27.28 19.26 26.64
C THR A 363 -26.09 19.79 25.83
N LEU A 364 -25.12 20.49 26.46
CA LEU A 364 -23.92 20.97 25.76
C LEU A 364 -23.05 19.88 25.11
N LYS A 365 -23.25 18.61 25.52
CA LYS A 365 -22.46 17.43 25.10
C LYS A 365 -23.04 16.72 23.90
N MET A 366 -24.36 16.52 23.89
CA MET A 366 -25.03 16.15 22.65
C MET A 366 -24.78 17.31 21.66
N ASN A 367 -24.62 18.55 22.18
CA ASN A 367 -24.56 19.76 21.40
C ASN A 367 -23.25 19.97 20.63
N MET A 368 -22.40 18.97 20.60
CA MET A 368 -21.16 18.98 19.87
C MET A 368 -21.09 17.79 18.90
N LEU A 369 -22.10 16.92 18.94
CA LEU A 369 -22.19 15.68 18.18
C LEU A 369 -23.04 15.88 16.92
N ALA A 370 -24.10 16.69 16.96
CA ALA A 370 -24.99 16.87 15.82
C ALA A 370 -24.36 17.75 14.73
N SER A 371 -23.65 18.83 15.07
CA SER A 371 -22.99 19.64 14.03
C SER A 371 -21.69 19.04 13.52
N TYR A 372 -21.09 18.13 14.27
CA TYR A 372 -19.96 17.34 13.77
C TYR A 372 -20.40 16.36 12.66
N SER A 373 -21.65 15.89 12.68
CA SER A 373 -22.21 15.04 11.62
C SER A 373 -22.51 15.82 10.33
N MET A 374 -22.81 17.12 10.41
CA MET A 374 -23.05 17.95 9.22
C MET A 374 -21.76 18.36 8.50
N GLU A 375 -20.69 18.69 9.23
CA GLU A 375 -19.42 19.12 8.63
C GLU A 375 -18.70 18.00 7.85
N VAL A 376 -18.85 16.74 8.27
CA VAL A 376 -18.24 15.59 7.58
C VAL A 376 -18.91 15.33 6.23
N ASN A 377 -20.21 15.58 6.10
CA ASN A 377 -20.93 15.40 4.83
C ASN A 377 -20.62 16.52 3.81
N LEU A 378 -20.35 17.74 4.27
CA LEU A 378 -20.02 18.87 3.38
C LEU A 378 -18.62 18.76 2.75
N MET A 379 -17.65 18.10 3.41
CA MET A 379 -16.29 17.94 2.88
C MET A 379 -16.14 16.80 1.85
N ASN A 380 -17.09 15.86 1.79
CA ASN A 380 -17.07 14.78 0.78
C ASN A 380 -17.53 15.24 -0.62
N GLU A 381 -18.20 16.39 -0.75
CA GLU A 381 -18.71 16.87 -2.04
C GLU A 381 -17.69 17.71 -2.85
N GLU A 382 -16.59 18.19 -2.25
CA GLU A 382 -15.66 19.12 -2.94
C GLU A 382 -14.59 18.47 -3.86
N ASN A 383 -14.51 17.14 -3.98
CA ASN A 383 -13.61 16.46 -4.95
C ASN A 383 -14.29 15.98 -6.25
N ILE A 384 -15.48 16.52 -6.57
CA ILE A 384 -16.14 16.36 -7.88
C ILE A 384 -16.26 17.74 -8.54
N GLY A 385 -15.23 18.14 -9.27
CA GLY A 385 -15.20 19.43 -9.97
C GLY A 385 -16.02 19.44 -11.28
N ARG A 386 -17.30 19.82 -11.20
CA ARG A 386 -18.01 20.83 -12.04
C ARG A 386 -19.54 20.61 -12.02
N GLN A 387 -20.21 21.19 -11.03
CA GLN A 387 -21.20 22.25 -11.27
C GLN A 387 -21.60 22.97 -9.97
N LYS A 388 -21.06 24.20 -9.85
CA LYS A 388 -21.56 25.42 -9.16
C LYS A 388 -22.06 25.38 -7.70
N ARG A 389 -21.26 26.09 -6.86
CA ARG A 389 -21.58 27.03 -5.74
C ARG A 389 -22.29 26.42 -4.51
N GLY A 390 -21.93 26.63 -3.25
CA GLY A 390 -20.87 27.38 -2.55
C GLY A 390 -21.19 27.43 -1.04
N ALA A 391 -20.20 27.17 -0.18
CA ALA A 391 -19.97 27.61 1.23
C ALA A 391 -21.11 27.62 2.32
N VAL A 392 -21.08 26.60 3.20
CA VAL A 392 -20.91 26.52 4.71
C VAL A 392 -20.99 27.84 5.55
N PRO A 393 -21.66 27.93 6.76
CA PRO A 393 -21.09 27.43 8.03
C PRO A 393 -22.00 26.85 9.15
N SER A 394 -21.47 25.77 9.74
CA SER A 394 -21.33 25.33 11.16
C SER A 394 -22.19 25.85 12.33
N ARG A 395 -22.64 24.86 13.14
CA ARG A 395 -22.44 24.68 14.61
C ARG A 395 -23.20 25.58 15.60
N ASP A 396 -23.70 25.13 16.75
CA ASP A 396 -23.66 23.82 17.44
C ASP A 396 -24.92 23.78 18.36
N ASP A 397 -25.90 22.98 17.92
CA ASP A 397 -26.76 22.02 18.65
C ASP A 397 -27.56 22.44 19.94
N ASP A 398 -28.50 21.68 20.52
CA ASP A 398 -29.19 20.40 20.22
C ASP A 398 -30.67 20.53 20.58
N VAL A 399 -31.64 19.88 19.90
CA VAL A 399 -31.63 18.72 18.95
C VAL A 399 -31.91 17.35 19.61
N GLY A 400 -33.21 17.06 19.76
CA GLY A 400 -33.74 15.79 19.28
C GLY A 400 -34.37 16.03 17.92
N VAL A 401 -33.97 15.30 16.88
CA VAL A 401 -34.47 15.52 15.50
C VAL A 401 -34.96 14.19 14.91
N THR A 402 -36.21 14.21 14.46
CA THR A 402 -36.82 13.20 13.59
C THR A 402 -36.82 13.77 12.17
N ILE A 403 -36.12 13.14 11.22
CA ILE A 403 -36.10 13.59 9.81
C ILE A 403 -36.99 12.67 8.98
N SER A 404 -38.05 13.24 8.38
CA SER A 404 -38.76 12.65 7.25
C SER A 404 -38.28 13.34 5.98
N MET A 405 -37.71 12.59 5.03
CA MET A 405 -37.35 13.12 3.71
C MET A 405 -38.36 12.61 2.68
N ASP A 406 -39.15 13.51 2.13
CA ASP A 406 -39.96 13.21 0.95
C ASP A 406 -39.26 13.73 -0.31
N ARG A 407 -39.23 12.91 -1.37
CA ARG A 407 -38.47 13.17 -2.60
C ARG A 407 -39.26 14.11 -3.52
N GLY A 408 -38.81 15.36 -3.66
CA GLY A 408 -39.30 16.28 -4.69
C GLY A 408 -38.49 17.57 -4.75
N PHE A 409 -37.62 17.70 -5.77
CA PHE A 409 -36.77 18.86 -5.98
C PHE A 409 -37.54 20.06 -6.58
N LEU A 410 -37.59 21.18 -5.87
CA LEU A 410 -37.64 22.54 -6.41
C LEU A 410 -36.76 23.45 -5.52
N PRO A 411 -35.99 24.40 -6.07
CA PRO A 411 -35.06 25.22 -5.29
C PRO A 411 -35.84 26.38 -4.64
N GLY A 412 -36.38 26.12 -3.45
CA GLY A 412 -36.99 27.14 -2.60
C GLY A 412 -36.22 27.27 -1.27
N PRO A 413 -36.34 28.41 -0.57
CA PRO A 413 -35.80 28.54 0.78
C PRO A 413 -36.32 27.43 1.68
N VAL A 414 -35.41 26.72 2.34
CA VAL A 414 -35.74 25.70 3.34
C VAL A 414 -36.14 26.43 4.62
N PHE A 415 -37.39 26.29 5.03
CA PHE A 415 -37.88 26.83 6.29
C PHE A 415 -37.88 25.74 7.35
N LEU A 416 -37.23 25.98 8.48
CA LEU A 416 -37.29 25.11 9.65
C LEU A 416 -38.12 25.80 10.75
N GLY A 417 -39.19 25.14 11.20
CA GLY A 417 -39.95 25.57 12.37
C GLY A 417 -39.28 25.06 13.64
N VAL A 418 -38.97 25.97 14.57
CA VAL A 418 -38.38 25.64 15.87
C VAL A 418 -39.32 26.09 16.97
N GLN A 419 -39.79 25.15 17.79
CA GLN A 419 -40.65 25.43 18.94
C GLN A 419 -39.81 25.48 20.21
N ASN A 420 -39.94 26.55 21.00
CA ASN A 420 -39.37 26.62 22.34
C ASN A 420 -40.35 25.98 23.35
N PRO A 421 -40.06 24.79 23.89
CA PRO A 421 -41.01 24.07 24.73
C PRO A 421 -41.20 24.70 26.12
N SER A 422 -40.30 25.60 26.54
CA SER A 422 -40.39 26.30 27.83
C SER A 422 -41.23 27.58 27.78
N LYS A 423 -41.38 28.18 26.59
CA LYS A 423 -42.11 29.43 26.37
C LYS A 423 -43.30 29.30 25.41
N ASN A 424 -43.41 28.14 24.77
CA ASN A 424 -44.39 27.82 23.74
C ASN A 424 -44.36 28.76 22.51
N ASP A 425 -43.21 29.39 22.26
CA ASP A 425 -42.98 30.28 21.13
C ASP A 425 -42.55 29.47 19.89
N LEU A 426 -43.03 29.87 18.71
CA LEU A 426 -42.68 29.28 17.43
C LEU A 426 -41.85 30.26 16.59
N TYR A 427 -40.69 29.82 16.12
CA TYR A 427 -39.80 30.62 15.28
C TYR A 427 -39.65 29.97 13.91
N LEU A 428 -39.73 30.78 12.85
CA LEU A 428 -39.36 30.35 11.50
C LEU A 428 -37.90 30.76 11.23
N CYS A 429 -37.07 29.78 10.91
CA CYS A 429 -35.69 30.01 10.50
C CYS A 429 -35.60 29.93 8.96
N SER A 430 -35.14 30.99 8.32
CA SER A 430 -34.87 31.03 6.88
C SER A 430 -33.36 31.03 6.62
N PHE A 431 -32.93 30.28 5.61
CA PHE A 431 -31.53 30.16 5.23
C PHE A 431 -31.27 30.83 3.88
N THR A 432 -30.36 31.80 3.86
CA THR A 432 -29.74 32.32 2.62
C THR A 432 -28.23 32.48 2.83
N GLU A 433 -27.46 32.25 1.76
CA GLU A 433 -25.99 32.15 1.70
C GLU A 433 -25.29 33.21 2.59
N ASN A 434 -24.94 32.79 3.82
CA ASN A 434 -24.11 33.49 4.81
C ASN A 434 -24.78 34.43 5.83
N ARG A 435 -26.10 34.36 6.08
CA ARG A 435 -26.70 34.96 7.30
C ARG A 435 -27.89 34.17 7.86
N TYR A 436 -28.01 34.13 9.19
CA TYR A 436 -29.21 33.67 9.89
C TYR A 436 -30.07 34.87 10.31
N SER A 437 -31.39 34.75 10.17
CA SER A 437 -32.36 35.72 10.67
C SER A 437 -33.52 34.96 11.34
N LEU A 438 -33.78 35.26 12.62
CA LEU A 438 -34.92 34.72 13.36
C LEU A 438 -36.07 35.71 13.24
N HIS A 439 -37.20 35.25 12.70
CA HIS A 439 -38.43 36.04 12.68
C HIS A 439 -39.42 35.43 13.69
N PRO A 440 -39.89 36.19 14.69
CA PRO A 440 -40.97 35.74 15.54
C PRO A 440 -42.24 35.60 14.70
N CYS A 441 -42.91 34.45 14.79
CA CYS A 441 -44.21 34.27 14.15
C CYS A 441 -45.31 34.45 15.21
N ASP A 442 -46.16 35.46 15.02
CA ASP A 442 -47.39 35.62 15.79
C ASP A 442 -48.44 34.61 15.29
N LEU A 443 -48.25 33.33 15.58
CA LEU A 443 -49.25 32.30 15.32
C LEU A 443 -49.71 31.69 16.64
N SER A 444 -51.02 31.63 16.83
CA SER A 444 -51.61 31.10 18.04
C SER A 444 -51.50 29.57 18.10
N PRO A 445 -51.45 28.96 19.30
CA PRO A 445 -51.16 27.54 19.49
C PRO A 445 -52.12 26.56 18.81
N GLU A 446 -53.31 27.01 18.39
CA GLU A 446 -54.33 26.16 17.75
C GLU A 446 -54.14 25.97 16.24
N GLN A 447 -53.23 26.71 15.60
CA GLN A 447 -53.00 26.63 14.14
C GLN A 447 -51.88 25.66 13.71
N THR A 448 -51.18 25.03 14.64
CA THR A 448 -49.95 24.24 14.38
C THR A 448 -50.18 22.79 13.94
N ALA A 449 -51.42 22.28 14.00
CA ALA A 449 -51.67 20.85 13.78
C ALA A 449 -51.94 20.43 12.32
N SER A 450 -52.16 21.36 11.38
CA SER A 450 -52.27 21.00 9.95
C SER A 450 -52.18 22.22 9.04
N ILE A 451 -50.97 22.55 8.59
CA ILE A 451 -50.78 23.53 7.50
C ILE A 451 -50.13 22.82 6.31
N PRO A 452 -50.84 22.66 5.18
CA PRO A 452 -50.23 22.23 3.93
C PRO A 452 -49.28 23.31 3.40
N ALA A 453 -48.18 22.91 2.79
CA ALA A 453 -47.13 23.80 2.26
C ALA A 453 -47.61 24.89 1.28
N SER A 454 -48.84 24.81 0.78
CA SER A 454 -49.42 25.77 -0.17
C SER A 454 -49.85 27.11 0.43
N LYS A 455 -49.80 27.31 1.75
CA LYS A 455 -50.22 28.57 2.40
C LYS A 455 -49.10 29.60 2.66
N PHE A 456 -47.83 29.24 2.42
CA PHE A 456 -46.68 30.11 2.73
C PHE A 456 -46.23 31.01 1.56
N LEU A 457 -46.98 31.08 0.46
CA LEU A 457 -46.65 31.90 -0.71
C LEU A 457 -47.44 33.22 -0.82
N GLU A 458 -48.31 33.55 0.13
CA GLU A 458 -49.09 34.79 0.10
C GLU A 458 -49.02 35.53 1.45
N SER A 459 -47.94 36.27 1.66
CA SER A 459 -47.94 37.55 2.41
C SER A 459 -46.54 38.14 2.34
N GLU A 460 -46.42 39.29 1.65
CA GLU A 460 -45.21 40.10 1.50
C GLU A 460 -44.57 40.53 2.82
#